data_AF-A0A484X150-F1
#
_entry.id   AF-A0A484X150-F1
#
_cell.length_a   1.000
_cell.length_b   1.000
_cell.length_c   1.000
_cell.angle_alpha   90.00
_cell.angle_beta   90.00
_cell.angle_gamma   90.00
#
_symmetry.space_group_name_H-M   'P 1'
#
loop_
_entity.id
_entity.type
_entity.pdbx_description
1 polymer ?
#
loop_
_entity_poly.entity_id
_entity_poly.type
_entity_poly.pdbx_seq_one_letter_code
_entity_poly.pdbx_strand_id
1 'polypeptide(L)'
;MPYTATFLMFVEYARNAARMAALMKARQIMVYTHDSIGLGEDGPTHQAVEQLASLRLTPNFSTWRPCDQVEAAVGWKLAVERHNGPTALILSRQNLAQVERTPDQVKEIARGGYVLKDSGGKPDIILIAPVQRWKSPCKRQRN
;
A
#
# COMPACT_ATOMS: atom_id res chain seq x y z
N MET A 1 -14.54 4.50 -15.88
CA MET A 1 -13.87 3.59 -14.93
C MET A 1 -14.21 4.06 -13.51
N PRO A 2 -14.88 3.23 -12.69
CA PRO A 2 -15.34 3.65 -11.38
C PRO A 2 -14.22 3.61 -10.32
N TYR A 3 -14.27 4.57 -9.39
CA TYR A 3 -13.54 4.49 -8.14
C TYR A 3 -14.50 4.67 -6.95
N THR A 4 -14.19 4.02 -5.82
CA THR A 4 -14.94 4.12 -4.56
C THR A 4 -13.96 4.38 -3.43
N ALA A 5 -14.37 5.11 -2.39
CA ALA A 5 -13.48 5.43 -1.27
C ALA A 5 -14.14 5.27 0.10
N THR A 6 -13.38 4.79 1.09
CA THR A 6 -13.75 4.74 2.52
C THR A 6 -12.51 4.53 3.39
N PHE A 7 -12.64 4.43 4.71
CA PHE A 7 -11.53 4.02 5.59
C PHE A 7 -11.22 2.54 5.40
N LEU A 8 -9.95 2.15 5.56
CA LEU A 8 -9.53 0.75 5.39
C LEU A 8 -10.33 -0.20 6.28
N MET A 9 -10.62 0.20 7.53
CA MET A 9 -11.42 -0.60 8.44
C MET A 9 -12.80 -0.96 7.85
N PHE A 10 -13.44 -0.03 7.14
CA PHE A 10 -14.79 -0.22 6.62
C PHE A 10 -14.82 -1.04 5.33
N VAL A 11 -13.69 -1.56 4.85
CA VAL A 11 -13.70 -2.62 3.82
C VAL A 11 -14.46 -3.85 4.30
N GLU A 12 -14.51 -4.10 5.60
CA GLU A 12 -15.25 -5.23 6.19
C GLU A 12 -16.76 -5.14 5.88
N TYR A 13 -17.33 -3.93 5.77
CA TYR A 13 -18.71 -3.72 5.37
C TYR A 13 -18.94 -4.04 3.88
N ALA A 14 -17.93 -3.82 3.05
CA ALA A 14 -17.98 -4.04 1.60
C ALA A 14 -17.22 -5.30 1.15
N ARG A 15 -16.88 -6.21 2.09
CA ARG A 15 -15.90 -7.28 1.87
C ARG A 15 -16.32 -8.23 0.75
N ASN A 16 -17.59 -8.60 0.73
CA ASN A 16 -18.12 -9.49 -0.31
C ASN A 16 -18.19 -8.77 -1.66
N ALA A 17 -18.56 -7.48 -1.71
CA ALA A 17 -18.54 -6.70 -2.93
C ALA A 17 -17.11 -6.61 -3.52
N ALA A 18 -16.10 -6.40 -2.67
CA ALA A 18 -14.69 -6.40 -3.06
C ALA A 18 -14.26 -7.76 -3.65
N ARG A 19 -14.68 -8.87 -3.03
CA ARG A 19 -14.46 -10.23 -3.55
C ARG A 19 -15.18 -10.49 -4.87
N MET A 20 -16.42 -10.03 -5.01
CA MET A 20 -17.20 -10.17 -6.24
C MET A 20 -16.55 -9.42 -7.41
N ALA A 21 -16.02 -8.22 -7.18
CA ALA A 21 -15.27 -7.49 -8.20
C ALA A 21 -14.05 -8.31 -8.69
N ALA A 22 -13.33 -8.99 -7.79
CA ALA A 22 -12.20 -9.84 -8.14
C ALA A 22 -12.62 -11.10 -8.91
N LEU A 23 -13.70 -11.75 -8.48
CA LEU A 23 -14.26 -12.92 -9.14
C LEU A 23 -14.75 -12.61 -10.56
N MET A 24 -15.45 -11.49 -10.73
CA MET A 24 -15.98 -11.02 -12.01
C MET A 24 -14.90 -10.42 -12.92
N LYS A 25 -13.65 -10.31 -12.46
CA LYS A 25 -12.55 -9.62 -13.15
C LYS A 25 -12.91 -8.16 -13.49
N ALA A 26 -13.72 -7.53 -12.66
CA ALA A 26 -14.23 -6.19 -12.89
C ALA A 26 -13.13 -5.15 -12.67
N ARG A 27 -13.00 -4.21 -13.61
CA ARG A 27 -12.08 -3.06 -13.50
C ARG A 27 -12.68 -2.01 -12.56
N GLN A 28 -12.23 -2.01 -11.31
CA GLN A 28 -12.65 -1.07 -10.27
C GLN A 28 -11.46 -0.64 -9.41
N ILE A 29 -11.40 0.64 -9.05
CA ILE A 29 -10.39 1.16 -8.12
C ILE A 29 -11.04 1.40 -6.75
N MET A 30 -10.47 0.84 -5.70
CA MET A 30 -10.95 0.97 -4.32
C MET A 30 -9.92 1.76 -3.51
N VAL A 31 -10.26 2.96 -3.08
CA VAL A 31 -9.37 3.84 -2.33
C VAL A 31 -9.68 3.71 -0.85
N TYR A 32 -8.77 3.09 -0.10
CA TYR A 32 -8.88 2.92 1.34
C TYR A 32 -7.89 3.84 2.05
N THR A 33 -8.38 4.79 2.83
CA THR A 33 -7.54 5.71 3.61
C THR A 33 -7.46 5.27 5.08
N HIS A 34 -6.67 5.97 5.90
CA HIS A 34 -6.55 5.67 7.34
C HIS A 34 -6.10 4.22 7.58
N ASP A 35 -5.00 3.84 6.93
CA ASP A 35 -4.55 2.45 6.75
C ASP A 35 -4.01 1.74 8.00
N SER A 36 -3.89 2.42 9.14
CA SER A 36 -3.17 1.89 10.30
C SER A 36 -3.50 2.63 11.59
N ILE A 37 -2.86 2.20 12.69
CA ILE A 37 -2.83 2.92 13.98
C ILE A 37 -2.42 4.40 13.86
N GLY A 38 -1.76 4.79 12.76
CA GLY A 38 -1.37 6.18 12.48
C GLY A 38 -2.54 7.15 12.34
N LEU A 39 -3.78 6.66 12.29
CA LEU A 39 -4.97 7.53 12.32
C LEU A 39 -5.11 8.27 13.65
N GLY A 40 -4.64 7.70 14.77
CA GLY A 40 -4.68 8.33 16.10
C GLY A 40 -5.97 8.08 16.87
N GLU A 41 -6.68 9.16 17.19
CA GLU A 41 -7.63 9.27 18.30
C GLU A 41 -8.97 8.54 18.10
N ASP A 42 -9.34 8.17 16.87
CA ASP A 42 -10.62 7.46 16.62
C ASP A 42 -10.64 6.03 17.19
N GLY A 43 -9.49 5.55 17.68
CA GLY A 43 -9.39 4.35 18.51
C GLY A 43 -9.46 3.02 17.75
N PRO A 44 -9.51 1.90 18.49
CA PRO A 44 -9.29 0.56 17.94
C PRO A 44 -10.38 0.13 16.94
N THR A 45 -11.58 0.71 17.00
CA THR A 45 -12.67 0.42 16.07
C THR A 45 -12.46 1.00 14.67
N HIS A 46 -11.51 1.92 14.50
CA HIS A 46 -11.16 2.53 13.22
C HIS A 46 -9.75 2.13 12.75
N GLN A 47 -8.90 1.66 13.67
CA GLN A 47 -7.50 1.37 13.39
C GLN A 47 -7.36 0.01 12.71
N ALA A 48 -7.06 0.03 11.40
CA ALA A 48 -6.84 -1.18 10.64
C ALA A 48 -5.58 -1.93 11.09
N VAL A 49 -5.69 -3.25 11.24
CA VAL A 49 -4.60 -4.15 11.65
C VAL A 49 -4.45 -5.29 10.64
N GLU A 50 -5.52 -6.04 10.38
CA GLU A 50 -5.52 -7.28 9.58
C GLU A 50 -6.16 -7.12 8.20
N GLN A 51 -6.86 -6.01 7.94
CA GLN A 51 -7.64 -5.78 6.72
C GLN A 51 -6.76 -5.82 5.46
N LEU A 52 -5.52 -5.34 5.55
CA LEU A 52 -4.54 -5.43 4.46
C LEU A 52 -4.16 -6.88 4.13
N ALA A 53 -3.91 -7.70 5.16
CA ALA A 53 -3.58 -9.11 4.96
C ALA A 53 -4.78 -9.85 4.34
N SER A 54 -5.98 -9.57 4.84
CA SER A 54 -7.24 -10.09 4.29
C SER A 54 -7.37 -9.76 2.80
N LEU A 55 -7.15 -8.50 2.38
CA LEU A 55 -7.19 -8.13 0.96
C LEU A 55 -6.14 -8.86 0.10
N ARG A 56 -4.92 -9.05 0.61
CA ARG A 56 -3.85 -9.77 -0.11
C ARG A 56 -4.15 -11.25 -0.32
N LEU A 57 -4.93 -11.86 0.57
CA LEU A 57 -5.35 -13.26 0.45
C LEU A 57 -6.49 -13.46 -0.56
N THR A 58 -7.11 -12.39 -1.05
CA THR A 58 -8.18 -12.49 -2.05
C THR A 58 -7.59 -12.78 -3.44
N PRO A 59 -7.97 -13.89 -4.10
CA PRO A 59 -7.50 -14.19 -5.45
C PRO A 59 -7.89 -13.10 -6.45
N ASN A 60 -7.01 -12.83 -7.43
CA ASN A 60 -7.21 -11.79 -8.44
C ASN A 60 -7.49 -10.38 -7.87
N PHE A 61 -6.99 -10.10 -6.68
CA PHE A 61 -7.13 -8.79 -6.05
C PHE A 61 -5.77 -8.10 -5.99
N SER A 62 -5.65 -6.91 -6.60
CA SER A 62 -4.40 -6.15 -6.59
C SER A 62 -4.43 -5.18 -5.42
N THR A 63 -3.39 -5.20 -4.57
CA THR A 63 -3.32 -4.34 -3.38
C THR A 63 -2.03 -3.53 -3.40
N TRP A 64 -2.14 -2.20 -3.34
CA TRP A 64 -1.02 -1.28 -3.29
C TRP A 64 -1.04 -0.50 -2.00
N ARG A 65 0.06 -0.53 -1.26
CA ARG A 65 0.28 0.33 -0.08
C ARG A 65 1.52 1.21 -0.34
N PRO A 66 1.35 2.32 -1.09
CA PRO A 66 2.47 3.17 -1.47
C PRO A 66 3.12 3.84 -0.26
N CYS A 67 4.42 4.03 -0.30
CA CYS A 67 5.15 4.67 0.79
C CYS A 67 5.32 6.19 0.66
N ASP A 68 5.07 6.74 -0.54
CA ASP A 68 5.13 8.17 -0.83
C ASP A 68 4.31 8.51 -2.09
N GLN A 69 4.35 9.77 -2.48
CA GLN A 69 3.62 10.28 -3.64
C GLN A 69 4.03 9.65 -4.99
N VAL A 70 5.29 9.21 -5.14
CA VAL A 70 5.77 8.61 -6.39
C VAL A 70 5.18 7.22 -6.54
N GLU A 71 5.24 6.41 -5.48
CA GLU A 71 4.60 5.09 -5.48
C GLU A 71 3.08 5.18 -5.59
N ALA A 72 2.48 6.22 -4.98
CA ALA A 72 1.04 6.44 -5.12
C ALA A 72 0.65 6.73 -6.58
N ALA A 73 1.41 7.58 -7.28
CA ALA A 73 1.18 7.87 -8.70
C ALA A 73 1.33 6.61 -9.57
N VAL A 74 2.36 5.79 -9.33
CA VAL A 74 2.55 4.52 -10.05
C VAL A 74 1.43 3.53 -9.74
N GLY A 75 1.01 3.42 -8.47
CA GLY A 75 -0.11 2.57 -8.06
C GLY A 75 -1.42 2.98 -8.74
N TRP A 76 -1.70 4.27 -8.83
CA TRP A 76 -2.85 4.80 -9.58
C TRP A 76 -2.76 4.46 -11.07
N LYS A 77 -1.61 4.68 -11.70
CA LYS A 77 -1.38 4.34 -13.11
C LYS A 77 -1.69 2.86 -13.37
N LEU A 78 -1.12 1.96 -12.56
CA LEU A 78 -1.34 0.52 -12.72
C LEU A 78 -2.77 0.08 -12.36
N ALA A 79 -3.43 0.79 -11.44
CA ALA A 79 -4.84 0.58 -11.16
C ALA A 79 -5.71 0.94 -12.37
N VAL A 80 -5.37 2.02 -13.09
CA VAL A 80 -6.05 2.40 -14.33
C VAL A 80 -5.78 1.38 -15.43
N GLU A 81 -4.53 0.98 -15.64
CA GLU A 81 -4.12 0.06 -16.72
C GLU A 81 -4.56 -1.39 -16.51
N ARG A 82 -5.05 -1.74 -15.31
CA ARG A 82 -5.53 -3.09 -15.02
C ARG A 82 -6.96 -3.30 -15.52
N HIS A 83 -7.12 -4.18 -16.51
CA HIS A 83 -8.41 -4.47 -17.14
C HIS A 83 -9.12 -5.73 -16.63
N ASN A 84 -8.45 -6.57 -15.84
CA ASN A 84 -8.90 -7.92 -15.49
C ASN A 84 -9.11 -8.15 -13.97
N GLY A 85 -9.36 -7.09 -13.20
CA GLY A 85 -9.74 -7.19 -11.80
C GLY A 85 -9.60 -5.88 -11.02
N PRO A 86 -9.99 -5.87 -9.73
CA PRO A 86 -10.06 -4.67 -8.90
C PRO A 86 -8.76 -4.37 -8.19
N THR A 87 -8.40 -3.09 -8.10
CA THR A 87 -7.20 -2.64 -7.43
C THR A 87 -7.56 -1.82 -6.20
N ALA A 88 -7.05 -2.20 -5.03
CA ALA A 88 -7.12 -1.37 -3.83
C ALA A 88 -5.85 -0.54 -3.65
N LEU A 89 -6.04 0.75 -3.37
CA LEU A 89 -5.00 1.69 -2.97
C LEU A 89 -5.16 1.97 -1.47
N ILE A 90 -4.13 1.65 -0.70
CA ILE A 90 -4.12 1.71 0.76
C ILE A 90 -3.28 2.91 1.19
N LEU A 91 -3.93 3.97 1.66
CA LEU A 91 -3.34 5.29 1.84
C LEU A 91 -3.32 5.69 3.31
N SER A 92 -2.23 6.34 3.71
CA SER A 92 -2.03 6.84 5.06
C SER A 92 -2.85 8.11 5.33
N ARG A 93 -3.13 8.37 6.60
CA ARG A 93 -3.66 9.66 7.06
C ARG A 93 -2.55 10.71 7.13
N GLN A 94 -1.42 10.31 7.69
CA GLN A 94 -0.27 11.17 7.96
C GLN A 94 0.54 11.46 6.69
N ASN A 95 1.22 12.60 6.69
CA ASN A 95 2.17 12.98 5.65
C ASN A 95 3.35 12.00 5.62
N LEU A 96 3.73 11.58 4.43
CA LEU A 96 4.85 10.66 4.20
C LEU A 96 6.00 11.42 3.56
N ALA A 97 7.20 11.18 4.07
CA ALA A 97 8.40 11.77 3.51
C ALA A 97 8.75 11.03 2.22
N GLN A 98 8.95 11.78 1.14
CA GLN A 98 9.40 11.22 -0.12
C GLN A 98 10.77 10.55 0.04
N VAL A 99 10.95 9.44 -0.66
CA VAL A 99 12.21 8.72 -0.73
C VAL A 99 12.92 9.00 -2.04
N GLU A 100 14.23 9.25 -1.94
CA GLU A 100 15.11 9.43 -3.10
C GLU A 100 15.23 8.12 -3.87
N ARG A 101 15.17 8.23 -5.20
CA ARG A 101 15.22 7.10 -6.13
C ARG A 101 16.00 7.48 -7.38
N THR A 102 16.71 6.52 -7.93
CA THR A 102 17.25 6.62 -9.29
C THR A 102 16.12 6.44 -10.32
N PRO A 103 16.31 6.90 -11.58
CA PRO A 103 15.33 6.69 -12.63
C PRO A 103 14.96 5.22 -12.87
N ASP A 104 15.91 4.31 -12.70
CA ASP A 104 15.64 2.88 -12.83
C ASP A 104 14.82 2.35 -11.66
N GLN A 105 15.12 2.75 -10.42
CA GLN A 105 14.28 2.41 -9.27
C GLN A 105 12.84 2.91 -9.43
N VAL A 106 12.61 4.06 -10.06
CA VAL A 106 11.25 4.56 -10.35
C VAL A 106 10.49 3.61 -11.29
N LYS A 107 11.16 3.03 -12.29
CA LYS A 107 10.54 2.03 -13.19
C LYS A 107 10.23 0.74 -12.44
N GLU A 108 11.11 0.34 -11.53
CA GLU A 108 10.96 -0.91 -10.77
C GLU A 108 9.79 -0.88 -9.77
N ILE A 109 9.28 0.30 -9.38
CA ILE A 109 8.07 0.43 -8.54
C ILE A 109 6.91 -0.38 -9.12
N ALA A 110 6.78 -0.40 -10.45
CA ALA A 110 5.68 -1.07 -11.13
C ALA A 110 5.69 -2.61 -10.96
N ARG A 111 6.82 -3.19 -10.55
CA ARG A 111 6.96 -4.63 -10.29
C ARG A 111 6.41 -5.04 -8.92
N GLY A 112 5.96 -4.08 -8.10
CA GLY A 112 5.34 -4.32 -6.79
C GLY A 112 6.34 -4.46 -5.63
N GLY A 113 7.61 -4.74 -5.91
CA GLY A 113 8.70 -4.74 -4.94
C GLY A 113 10.03 -4.54 -5.65
N TYR A 114 10.92 -3.75 -5.07
CA TYR A 114 12.21 -3.38 -5.65
C TYR A 114 13.23 -3.04 -4.57
N VAL A 115 14.52 -3.02 -4.94
CA VAL A 115 15.61 -2.66 -4.03
C VAL A 115 15.71 -1.14 -3.94
N LEU A 116 15.34 -0.60 -2.78
CA LEU A 116 15.44 0.83 -2.50
C LEU A 116 16.83 1.26 -2.03
N LYS A 117 17.46 0.42 -1.21
CA LYS A 117 18.84 0.60 -0.75
C LYS A 117 19.58 -0.73 -0.90
N ASP A 118 20.75 -0.66 -1.50
CA ASP A 118 21.63 -1.81 -1.69
C ASP A 118 22.86 -1.69 -0.80
N SER A 119 23.42 -2.83 -0.41
CA SER A 119 24.65 -2.95 0.37
C SER A 119 25.92 -2.92 -0.50
N GLY A 120 25.79 -3.04 -1.83
CA GLY A 120 26.92 -3.06 -2.77
C GLY A 120 27.70 -4.37 -2.80
N GLY A 121 27.25 -5.39 -2.05
CA GLY A 121 27.85 -6.72 -1.95
C GLY A 121 26.79 -7.76 -1.55
N LYS A 122 27.22 -8.89 -0.98
CA LYS A 122 26.27 -9.88 -0.45
C LYS A 122 25.65 -9.32 0.85
N PRO A 123 24.33 -9.13 0.92
CA PRO A 123 23.71 -8.61 2.13
C PRO A 123 23.67 -9.68 3.23
N ASP A 124 24.03 -9.29 4.45
CA ASP A 124 23.82 -10.12 5.64
C ASP A 124 22.34 -10.12 6.09
N ILE A 125 21.62 -9.04 5.77
CA ILE A 125 20.22 -8.82 6.17
C ILE A 125 19.45 -8.18 5.01
N ILE A 126 18.24 -8.69 4.74
CA ILE A 126 17.29 -8.08 3.81
C ILE A 126 16.08 -7.59 4.61
N LEU A 127 15.83 -6.28 4.58
CA LEU A 127 14.67 -5.66 5.20
C LEU A 127 13.55 -5.46 4.18
N ILE A 128 12.42 -6.14 4.38
CA ILE A 128 11.23 -6.01 3.55
C ILE A 128 10.19 -5.21 4.32
N ALA A 129 9.87 -4.01 3.84
CA ALA A 129 8.84 -3.18 4.46
C ALA A 129 8.14 -2.31 3.40
N PRO A 130 6.83 -2.06 3.55
CA PRO A 130 6.24 -0.85 2.99
C PRO A 130 6.93 0.34 3.67
N VAL A 131 7.55 1.20 2.88
CA VAL A 131 8.63 2.11 3.30
C VAL A 131 8.20 3.23 4.27
N GLN A 132 6.91 3.29 4.64
CA GLN A 132 6.30 4.23 5.60
C GLN A 132 7.04 4.35 6.95
N ARG A 133 7.87 3.36 7.31
CA ARG A 133 8.62 3.31 8.58
C ARG A 133 10.14 3.54 8.46
N TRP A 134 10.70 3.71 7.25
CA TRP A 134 12.15 3.82 7.07
C TRP A 134 12.75 5.17 7.49
N LYS A 135 11.92 6.22 7.66
CA LYS A 135 12.35 7.51 8.24
C LYS A 135 11.98 7.68 9.71
N SER A 136 11.58 6.64 10.43
CA SER A 136 11.71 6.70 11.90
C SER A 136 13.21 6.70 12.20
N PRO A 137 13.80 7.80 12.70
CA PRO A 137 15.19 7.76 13.07
C PRO A 137 15.30 6.70 14.15
N CYS A 138 16.16 5.71 13.92
CA CYS A 138 16.79 5.00 15.02
C CYS A 138 17.59 6.07 15.78
N LYS A 139 16.90 6.85 16.62
CA LYS A 139 17.51 7.60 17.71
C LYS A 139 18.04 6.52 18.63
N ARG A 140 19.24 6.05 18.31
CA ARG A 140 20.15 5.40 19.24
C ARG A 140 20.15 6.31 20.46
N GLN A 141 19.44 5.94 21.52
CA GLN A 141 19.70 6.46 22.85
C GLN A 141 21.14 6.04 23.15
N ARG A 142 22.07 6.94 22.81
CA ARG A 142 23.36 6.99 23.47
C ARG A 142 23.05 7.50 24.87
N ASN A 143 23.08 6.60 25.84
CA ASN A 143 23.64 6.93 27.14
C ASN A 143 25.17 6.97 26.99
#